data_AF-A0A7W2IW07-F1
#
_entry.id   AF-A0A7W2IW07-F1
#
_cell.length_a   1.000
_cell.length_b   1.000
_cell.length_c   1.000
_cell.angle_alpha   90.00
_cell.angle_beta   90.00
_cell.angle_gamma   90.00
#
_symmetry.space_group_name_H-M   'P 1'
#
loop_
_entity.id
_entity.type
_entity.pdbx_description
1 polymer ?
#
loop_
_entity_poly.entity_id
_entity_poly.type
_entity_poly.pdbx_seq_one_letter_code
_entity_poly.pdbx_strand_id
1 'polypeptide(L)'
;MEASELFKTLGELIKPGSVILGVMVLIQCLHKILDSSRVYKIKQLELLHNCMKDLSNIGSAYTIEKLLERTYKVHISYDQAMVMMAHPQRQKLFDLYKASYQYLTFYDGQFSLLPKYRSKQAICIEKHKYDLLKAFKYYGSSFVGAILFIIAFKVFYTAGLFKTLFFTFNIIWFIGCIVLGSFLLLLAIKSLIDPTNIKHTQKFLEHFDNGKVTRKVTWAY
;
A
#
# COMPACT_ATOMS: atom_id res chain seq x y z
N MET A 1 -18.68 -45.88 -26.98
CA MET A 1 -17.76 -44.80 -26.60
C MET A 1 -18.55 -43.83 -25.74
N GLU A 2 -18.36 -43.95 -24.43
CA GLU A 2 -19.35 -43.55 -23.42
C GLU A 2 -19.30 -42.05 -23.12
N ALA A 3 -20.48 -41.44 -22.92
CA ALA A 3 -20.65 -40.04 -22.53
C ALA A 3 -19.80 -39.62 -21.29
N SER A 4 -19.41 -40.60 -20.47
CA SER A 4 -18.47 -40.49 -19.36
C SER A 4 -17.11 -39.88 -19.76
N GLU A 5 -16.54 -40.28 -20.91
CA GLU A 5 -15.23 -39.77 -21.35
C GLU A 5 -15.31 -38.35 -21.91
N LEU A 6 -16.42 -38.00 -22.56
CA LEU A 6 -16.68 -36.64 -23.05
C LEU A 6 -16.88 -35.66 -21.89
N PHE A 7 -17.58 -36.07 -20.82
CA PHE A 7 -17.72 -35.23 -19.61
C PHE A 7 -16.40 -35.06 -18.85
N LYS A 8 -15.54 -36.09 -18.84
CA LYS A 8 -14.20 -35.99 -18.23
C LYS A 8 -13.29 -35.04 -19.01
N THR A 9 -13.25 -35.16 -20.34
CA THR A 9 -12.46 -34.27 -21.21
C THR A 9 -13.00 -32.83 -21.21
N LEU A 10 -14.32 -32.63 -21.21
CA LEU A 10 -14.94 -31.31 -20.99
C LEU A 10 -14.60 -30.75 -19.61
N GLY A 11 -14.66 -31.56 -18.55
CA GLY A 11 -14.29 -31.16 -17.19
C GLY A 11 -12.81 -30.80 -17.03
N GLU A 12 -11.91 -31.42 -17.80
CA GLU A 12 -10.48 -31.09 -17.84
C GLU A 12 -10.18 -29.85 -18.69
N LEU A 13 -10.99 -29.54 -19.70
CA LEU A 13 -10.86 -28.34 -20.54
C LEU A 13 -11.48 -27.07 -19.88
N ILE A 14 -12.52 -27.25 -19.06
CA ILE A 14 -13.18 -26.15 -18.32
C ILE A 14 -12.33 -25.65 -17.15
N LYS A 15 -11.49 -26.51 -16.55
CA LYS A 15 -10.57 -26.13 -15.46
C LYS A 15 -9.58 -25.02 -15.86
N PRO A 16 -8.82 -25.11 -16.97
CA PRO A 16 -7.96 -24.02 -17.41
C PRO A 16 -8.76 -22.83 -17.95
N GLY A 17 -9.88 -23.07 -18.65
CA GLY A 17 -10.72 -21.99 -19.21
C GLY A 17 -11.35 -21.08 -18.15
N SER A 18 -11.83 -21.65 -17.04
CA SER A 18 -12.36 -20.90 -15.90
C SER A 18 -11.28 -20.13 -15.15
N VAL A 19 -10.06 -20.67 -15.04
CA VAL A 19 -8.89 -19.97 -14.48
C VAL A 19 -8.48 -18.79 -15.36
N ILE A 20 -8.45 -18.97 -16.69
CA ILE A 20 -8.13 -17.89 -17.64
C ILE A 20 -9.17 -16.77 -17.58
N LEU A 21 -10.46 -17.11 -17.57
CA LEU A 21 -11.54 -16.13 -17.41
C LEU A 21 -11.46 -15.40 -16.06
N GLY A 22 -11.17 -16.11 -14.97
CA GLY A 22 -10.97 -15.52 -13.65
C GLY A 22 -9.79 -14.55 -13.61
N VAL A 23 -8.66 -14.91 -14.21
CA VAL A 23 -7.48 -14.04 -14.34
C VAL A 23 -7.80 -12.81 -15.20
N MET A 24 -8.57 -12.98 -16.29
CA MET A 24 -8.96 -11.87 -17.17
C MET A 24 -9.89 -10.87 -16.46
N VAL A 25 -10.83 -11.36 -15.66
CA VAL A 25 -11.69 -10.51 -14.81
C VAL A 25 -10.87 -9.78 -13.74
N LEU A 26 -9.89 -10.45 -13.13
CA LEU A 26 -8.98 -9.82 -12.18
C LEU A 26 -8.13 -8.72 -12.84
N ILE A 27 -7.62 -8.94 -14.05
CA ILE A 27 -6.85 -7.94 -14.82
C ILE A 27 -7.73 -6.74 -15.17
N GLN A 28 -8.96 -6.96 -15.66
CA GLN A 28 -9.89 -5.86 -15.95
C GLN A 28 -10.28 -5.09 -14.69
N CYS A 29 -10.47 -5.79 -13.57
CA CYS A 29 -10.75 -5.18 -12.28
C CYS A 29 -9.56 -4.33 -11.80
N LEU A 30 -8.34 -4.87 -11.87
CA LEU A 30 -7.09 -4.15 -11.59
C LEU A 30 -6.95 -2.90 -12.46
N HIS A 31 -7.22 -3.02 -13.76
CA HIS A 31 -7.15 -1.89 -14.69
C HIS A 31 -8.15 -0.79 -14.35
N LYS A 32 -9.42 -1.15 -14.10
CA LYS A 32 -10.46 -0.20 -13.68
C LYS A 32 -10.14 0.47 -12.33
N ILE A 33 -9.59 -0.29 -11.37
CA ILE A 33 -9.17 0.26 -10.07
C ILE A 33 -8.02 1.26 -10.25
N LEU A 34 -7.03 0.94 -11.09
CA LEU A 34 -5.90 1.82 -11.37
C LEU A 34 -6.35 3.12 -12.04
N ASP A 35 -7.20 3.05 -13.05
CA ASP A 35 -7.65 4.20 -13.83
C ASP A 35 -8.60 5.11 -13.02
N SER A 36 -9.51 4.49 -12.25
CA SER A 36 -10.34 5.21 -11.27
C SER A 36 -9.50 5.95 -10.23
N SER A 37 -8.39 5.36 -9.77
CA SER A 37 -7.51 6.01 -8.80
C SER A 37 -6.87 7.30 -9.35
N ARG A 38 -6.57 7.35 -10.65
CA ARG A 38 -5.94 8.51 -11.30
C ARG A 38 -6.93 9.68 -11.40
N VAL A 39 -8.14 9.40 -11.88
CA VAL A 39 -9.21 10.41 -11.97
C VAL A 39 -9.63 10.91 -10.58
N TYR A 40 -9.68 10.01 -9.60
CA TYR A 40 -9.96 10.35 -8.21
C TYR A 40 -8.90 11.30 -7.63
N LYS A 41 -7.61 11.01 -7.83
CA LYS A 41 -6.51 11.88 -7.39
C LYS A 41 -6.58 13.29 -7.99
N ILE A 42 -6.91 13.41 -9.28
CA ILE A 42 -7.02 14.72 -9.96
C ILE A 42 -8.19 15.53 -9.39
N LYS A 43 -9.39 14.94 -9.31
CA LYS A 43 -10.57 15.60 -8.75
C LYS A 43 -10.39 16.01 -7.28
N GLN A 44 -9.63 15.24 -6.51
CA GLN A 44 -9.34 15.58 -5.12
C GLN A 44 -8.35 16.75 -4.99
N LEU A 45 -7.39 16.87 -5.91
CA LEU A 45 -6.50 18.03 -5.92
C LEU A 45 -7.25 19.31 -6.27
N GLU A 46 -8.24 19.22 -7.15
CA GLU A 46 -9.17 20.31 -7.47
C GLU A 46 -10.07 20.67 -6.28
N LEU A 47 -10.61 19.67 -5.58
CA LEU A 47 -11.39 19.88 -4.35
C LEU A 47 -10.55 20.54 -3.26
N LEU A 48 -9.30 20.11 -3.06
CA LEU A 48 -8.40 20.74 -2.09
C LEU A 48 -8.08 22.19 -2.49
N HIS A 49 -7.85 22.44 -3.78
CA HIS A 49 -7.61 23.79 -4.28
C HIS A 49 -8.82 24.71 -4.06
N ASN A 50 -10.04 24.20 -4.21
CA ASN A 50 -11.26 24.95 -3.92
C ASN A 50 -11.47 25.19 -2.42
N CYS A 51 -11.21 24.19 -1.56
CA CYS A 51 -11.28 24.38 -0.10
C CYS A 51 -10.27 25.42 0.42
N MET A 52 -9.14 25.63 -0.27
CA MET A 52 -8.16 26.66 0.09
C MET A 52 -8.54 28.08 -0.36
N LYS A 53 -9.61 28.28 -1.15
CA LYS A 53 -10.06 29.64 -1.51
C LYS A 53 -10.76 30.35 -0.35
N ASP A 54 -11.38 29.59 0.56
CA ASP A 54 -12.10 30.09 1.74
C ASP A 54 -11.29 29.86 3.03
N LEU A 55 -10.08 30.44 3.08
CA LEU A 55 -9.10 30.20 4.16
C LEU A 55 -9.44 30.86 5.52
N SER A 56 -10.64 31.41 5.70
CA SER A 56 -10.99 32.26 6.84
C SER A 56 -11.41 31.52 8.12
N ASN A 57 -11.51 30.19 8.10
CA ASN A 57 -12.09 29.42 9.22
C ASN A 57 -11.20 28.27 9.69
N ILE A 58 -11.00 28.13 11.02
CA ILE A 58 -10.25 27.03 11.65
C ILE A 58 -10.79 25.64 11.25
N GLY A 59 -12.10 25.54 10.94
CA GLY A 59 -12.71 24.32 10.43
C GLY A 59 -12.22 23.89 9.05
N SER A 60 -11.70 24.80 8.22
CA SER A 60 -11.17 24.45 6.89
C SER A 60 -9.84 23.71 6.99
N ALA A 61 -8.99 24.05 7.97
CA ALA A 61 -7.72 23.36 8.23
C ALA A 61 -7.93 21.88 8.58
N TYR A 62 -8.83 21.59 9.53
CA TYR A 62 -9.18 20.21 9.89
C TYR A 62 -9.79 19.43 8.71
N THR A 63 -10.65 20.09 7.92
CA THR A 63 -11.27 19.47 6.74
C THR A 63 -10.22 19.10 5.69
N ILE A 64 -9.23 19.98 5.47
CA ILE A 64 -8.09 19.75 4.58
C ILE A 64 -7.25 18.57 5.07
N GLU A 65 -6.91 18.51 6.34
CA GLU A 65 -6.15 17.40 6.93
C GLU A 65 -6.88 16.07 6.76
N LYS A 66 -8.19 16.02 7.07
CA LYS A 66 -8.98 14.78 6.94
C LYS A 66 -9.17 14.36 5.49
N LEU A 67 -9.30 15.32 4.57
CA LEU A 67 -9.38 15.02 3.14
C LEU A 67 -8.06 14.42 2.64
N LEU A 68 -6.94 15.00 3.03
CA LEU A 68 -5.60 14.51 2.69
C LEU A 68 -5.31 13.14 3.32
N GLU A 69 -5.67 12.96 4.59
CA GLU A 69 -5.52 11.70 5.31
C GLU A 69 -6.29 10.57 4.60
N ARG A 70 -7.53 10.83 4.19
CA ARG A 70 -8.34 9.87 3.44
C ARG A 70 -7.76 9.55 2.06
N THR A 71 -7.17 10.54 1.40
CA THR A 71 -6.64 10.45 0.03
C THR A 71 -5.32 9.69 -0.02
N TYR A 72 -4.36 10.13 0.80
CA TYR A 72 -2.99 9.61 0.78
C TYR A 72 -2.80 8.47 1.78
N LYS A 73 -3.82 8.16 2.60
CA LYS A 73 -3.80 7.14 3.68
C LYS A 73 -2.69 7.38 4.71
N VAL A 74 -2.28 8.63 4.85
CA VAL A 74 -1.23 9.09 5.77
C VAL A 74 -1.68 10.44 6.31
N HIS A 75 -1.52 10.64 7.62
CA HIS A 75 -1.80 11.92 8.25
C HIS A 75 -0.79 12.97 7.76
N ILE A 76 -1.29 14.09 7.23
CA ILE A 76 -0.50 15.23 6.80
C ILE A 76 -1.02 16.43 7.58
N SER A 77 -0.19 17.01 8.45
CA SER A 77 -0.55 18.22 9.19
C SER A 77 -0.79 19.38 8.23
N TYR A 78 -1.67 20.31 8.59
CA TYR A 78 -2.03 21.46 7.78
C TYR A 78 -0.80 22.25 7.27
N ASP A 79 0.18 22.52 8.14
CA ASP A 79 1.38 23.29 7.76
C ASP A 79 2.20 22.59 6.66
N GLN A 80 2.39 21.28 6.78
CA GLN A 80 3.07 20.45 5.78
C GLN A 80 2.30 20.43 4.46
N ALA A 81 0.97 20.29 4.54
CA ALA A 81 0.10 20.29 3.38
C ALA A 81 0.17 21.62 2.62
N MET A 82 0.17 22.74 3.34
CA MET A 82 0.26 24.08 2.77
C MET A 82 1.59 24.30 2.05
N VAL A 83 2.71 23.89 2.67
CA VAL A 83 4.04 23.98 2.04
C VAL A 83 4.14 23.13 0.78
N MET A 84 3.60 21.90 0.81
CA MET A 84 3.57 21.03 -0.38
C MET A 84 2.65 21.54 -1.48
N MET A 85 1.52 22.17 -1.12
CA MET A 85 0.56 22.75 -2.07
C MET A 85 1.07 24.00 -2.76
N ALA A 86 1.86 24.82 -2.06
CA ALA A 86 2.52 26.00 -2.62
C ALA A 86 3.62 25.64 -3.64
N HIS A 87 4.09 24.40 -3.65
CA HIS A 87 5.17 23.94 -4.51
C HIS A 87 4.71 23.69 -5.95
N PRO A 88 5.49 24.07 -6.98
CA PRO A 88 5.13 23.86 -8.40
C PRO A 88 4.93 22.38 -8.75
N GLN A 89 5.62 21.48 -8.05
CA GLN A 89 5.51 20.02 -8.22
C GLN A 89 4.65 19.34 -7.14
N ARG A 90 3.59 20.01 -6.65
CA ARG A 90 2.71 19.53 -5.57
C ARG A 90 2.25 18.07 -5.73
N GLN A 91 1.77 17.67 -6.92
CA GLN A 91 1.28 16.31 -7.16
C GLN A 91 2.35 15.24 -6.89
N LYS A 92 3.58 15.46 -7.37
CA LYS A 92 4.71 14.55 -7.15
C LYS A 92 5.10 14.48 -5.67
N LEU A 93 5.09 15.61 -4.97
CA LEU A 93 5.39 15.65 -3.54
C LEU A 93 4.36 14.84 -2.75
N PHE A 94 3.07 15.03 -3.01
CA PHE A 94 2.02 14.26 -2.32
C PHE A 94 2.09 12.76 -2.61
N ASP A 95 2.40 12.36 -3.85
CA ASP A 95 2.58 10.95 -4.20
C ASP A 95 3.80 10.33 -3.48
N LEU A 96 4.91 11.07 -3.36
CA LEU A 96 6.12 10.62 -2.69
C LEU A 96 6.02 10.69 -1.15
N TYR A 97 5.16 11.55 -0.60
CA TYR A 97 5.03 11.75 0.84
C TYR A 97 4.61 10.46 1.55
N LYS A 98 3.69 9.68 0.97
CA LYS A 98 3.27 8.38 1.51
C LYS A 98 4.43 7.40 1.71
N ALA A 99 5.43 7.44 0.83
CA ALA A 99 6.62 6.59 0.91
C ALA A 99 7.73 7.18 1.79
N SER A 100 7.60 8.43 2.20
CA SER A 100 8.69 9.23 2.77
C SER A 100 8.43 9.71 4.19
N TYR A 101 7.17 9.79 4.64
CA TYR A 101 6.78 10.41 5.90
C TYR A 101 7.54 9.87 7.12
N GLN A 102 7.87 8.57 7.17
CA GLN A 102 8.61 7.95 8.29
C GLN A 102 10.05 8.45 8.42
N TYR A 103 10.64 8.99 7.35
CA TYR A 103 12.02 9.44 7.30
C TYR A 103 12.17 10.96 7.26
N LEU A 104 11.05 11.69 7.18
CA LEU A 104 11.01 13.14 7.08
C LEU A 104 10.78 13.78 8.45
N THR A 105 11.39 14.94 8.64
CA THR A 105 11.03 15.89 9.69
C THR A 105 10.68 17.23 9.03
N PHE A 106 9.72 17.94 9.63
CA PHE A 106 9.27 19.24 9.16
C PHE A 106 9.55 20.27 10.24
N TYR A 107 10.35 21.29 9.90
CA TYR A 107 10.72 22.37 10.80
C TYR A 107 10.90 23.66 9.99
N ASP A 108 10.42 24.79 10.49
CA ASP A 108 10.50 26.11 9.85
C ASP A 108 10.09 26.13 8.36
N GLY A 109 8.98 25.46 8.03
CA GLY A 109 8.47 25.43 6.65
C GLY A 109 9.31 24.60 5.67
N GLN A 110 10.28 23.82 6.18
CA GLN A 110 11.14 22.99 5.36
C GLN A 110 11.05 21.51 5.75
N PHE A 111 11.05 20.65 4.74
CA PHE A 111 11.25 19.22 4.91
C PHE A 111 12.75 18.93 4.96
N SER A 112 13.16 18.13 5.93
CA SER A 112 14.52 17.59 6.01
C SER A 112 14.49 16.13 6.42
N LEU A 113 15.61 15.44 6.22
CA LEU A 113 15.75 14.06 6.65
C LEU A 113 15.95 14.01 8.18
N LEU A 114 15.36 13.03 8.85
CA LEU A 114 15.55 12.81 10.28
C LEU A 114 17.05 12.81 10.65
N PRO A 115 17.46 13.43 11.78
CA PRO A 115 18.88 13.59 12.14
C PRO A 115 19.68 12.27 12.14
N LYS A 116 19.03 11.18 12.53
CA LYS A 116 19.59 9.81 12.56
C LYS A 116 20.06 9.29 11.21
N TYR A 117 19.50 9.81 10.11
CA TYR A 117 19.77 9.34 8.76
C TYR A 117 20.56 10.36 7.92
N ARG A 118 21.24 11.33 8.54
CA ARG A 118 22.04 12.35 7.81
C ARG A 118 23.26 11.78 7.07
N SER A 119 23.83 10.66 7.51
CA SER A 119 25.03 10.08 6.89
C SER A 119 24.69 9.10 5.75
N LYS A 120 25.51 9.10 4.69
CA LYS A 120 25.36 8.15 3.56
C LYS A 120 25.37 6.68 4.01
N GLN A 121 26.20 6.36 5.01
CA GLN A 121 26.28 5.02 5.58
C GLN A 121 24.98 4.64 6.31
N ALA A 122 24.41 5.52 7.13
CA ALA A 122 23.15 5.26 7.83
C ALA A 122 22.00 5.02 6.85
N ILE A 123 21.96 5.78 5.75
CA ILE A 123 20.95 5.60 4.69
C ILE A 123 21.09 4.23 4.02
N CYS A 124 22.33 3.80 3.72
CA CYS A 124 22.58 2.51 3.07
C CYS A 124 22.19 1.33 3.98
N ILE A 125 22.54 1.41 5.27
CA ILE A 125 22.19 0.38 6.26
C ILE A 125 20.68 0.29 6.42
N GLU A 126 19.99 1.43 6.56
CA GLU A 126 18.54 1.43 6.75
C GLU A 126 17.82 0.86 5.52
N LYS A 127 18.30 1.19 4.31
CA LYS A 127 17.77 0.59 3.07
C LYS A 127 17.83 -0.94 3.13
N HIS A 128 19.02 -1.51 3.34
CA HIS A 128 19.19 -2.96 3.35
C HIS A 128 18.39 -3.62 4.48
N LYS A 129 18.38 -3.00 5.66
CA LYS A 129 17.59 -3.47 6.79
C LYS A 129 16.10 -3.48 6.47
N TYR A 130 15.59 -2.41 5.88
CA TYR A 130 14.17 -2.29 5.53
C TYR A 130 13.78 -3.30 4.43
N ASP A 131 14.58 -3.40 3.38
CA ASP A 131 14.35 -4.35 2.28
C ASP A 131 14.37 -5.80 2.78
N LEU A 132 15.33 -6.15 3.64
CA LEU A 132 15.43 -7.48 4.26
C LEU A 132 14.24 -7.76 5.18
N LEU A 133 13.84 -6.80 6.02
CA LEU A 133 12.71 -6.95 6.93
C LEU A 133 11.38 -7.05 6.18
N LYS A 134 11.22 -6.30 5.09
CA LYS A 134 10.05 -6.36 4.19
C LYS A 134 9.98 -7.73 3.50
N ALA A 135 11.09 -8.20 2.96
CA ALA A 135 11.20 -9.52 2.35
C ALA A 135 10.91 -10.62 3.37
N PHE A 136 11.52 -10.57 4.55
CA PHE A 136 11.29 -11.52 5.63
C PHE A 136 9.82 -11.56 6.05
N LYS A 137 9.19 -10.40 6.25
CA LYS A 137 7.76 -10.32 6.56
C LYS A 137 6.92 -10.93 5.45
N TYR A 138 7.21 -10.62 4.19
CA TYR A 138 6.45 -11.13 3.05
C TYR A 138 6.62 -12.66 2.89
N TYR A 139 7.85 -13.14 2.72
CA TYR A 139 8.13 -14.56 2.50
C TYR A 139 7.80 -15.40 3.73
N GLY A 140 8.13 -14.92 4.94
CA GLY A 140 7.82 -15.60 6.19
C GLY A 140 6.32 -15.76 6.40
N SER A 141 5.53 -14.69 6.25
CA SER A 141 4.07 -14.78 6.40
C SER A 141 3.42 -15.61 5.29
N SER A 142 3.91 -15.51 4.05
CA SER A 142 3.38 -16.30 2.92
C SER A 142 3.66 -17.79 3.10
N PHE A 143 4.88 -18.15 3.53
CA PHE A 143 5.28 -19.53 3.75
C PHE A 143 4.49 -20.18 4.89
N VAL A 144 4.40 -19.51 6.04
CA VAL A 144 3.62 -20.01 7.18
C VAL A 144 2.13 -20.07 6.84
N GLY A 145 1.61 -19.05 6.14
CA GLY A 145 0.22 -19.04 5.66
C GLY A 145 -0.07 -20.23 4.74
N ALA A 146 0.82 -20.51 3.78
CA ALA A 146 0.68 -21.66 2.87
C ALA A 146 0.68 -23.00 3.62
N ILE A 147 1.57 -23.18 4.60
CA ILE A 147 1.59 -24.37 5.45
C ILE A 147 0.26 -24.53 6.20
N LEU A 148 -0.26 -23.45 6.80
CA LEU A 148 -1.55 -23.49 7.50
C LEU A 148 -2.71 -23.84 6.57
N PHE A 149 -2.71 -23.35 5.33
CA PHE A 149 -3.71 -23.73 4.34
C PHE A 149 -3.60 -25.20 3.93
N ILE A 150 -2.38 -25.74 3.78
CA ILE A 150 -2.18 -27.17 3.49
C ILE A 150 -2.67 -28.03 4.66
N ILE A 151 -2.39 -27.62 5.90
CA ILE A 151 -2.89 -28.31 7.10
C ILE A 151 -4.42 -28.26 7.14
N ALA A 152 -5.03 -27.10 6.94
CA ALA A 152 -6.48 -26.94 6.89
C ALA A 152 -7.11 -27.83 5.80
N PHE A 153 -6.51 -27.86 4.61
CA PHE A 153 -6.94 -28.71 3.50
C PHE A 153 -6.86 -30.19 3.87
N LYS A 154 -5.77 -30.63 4.50
CA LYS A 154 -5.59 -32.00 4.97
C LYS A 154 -6.65 -32.36 6.03
N VAL A 155 -6.90 -31.49 7.00
CA VAL A 155 -7.93 -31.70 8.03
C VAL A 155 -9.32 -31.82 7.41
N PHE A 156 -9.64 -31.00 6.41
CA PHE A 156 -10.94 -31.04 5.72
C PHE A 156 -11.11 -32.28 4.85
N TYR A 157 -10.18 -32.55 3.92
CA TYR A 157 -10.35 -33.58 2.89
C TYR A 157 -9.92 -34.99 3.31
N THR A 158 -8.89 -35.13 4.14
CA THR A 158 -8.35 -36.46 4.48
C THR A 158 -8.85 -36.99 5.81
N ALA A 159 -8.96 -36.14 6.84
CA ALA A 159 -9.39 -36.56 8.17
C ALA A 159 -10.92 -36.46 8.35
N GLY A 160 -11.57 -35.52 7.67
CA GLY A 160 -12.99 -35.22 7.84
C GLY A 160 -13.25 -34.32 9.06
N LEU A 161 -14.13 -33.33 8.89
CA LEU A 161 -14.36 -32.22 9.84
C LEU A 161 -14.88 -32.63 11.22
N PHE A 162 -15.62 -33.74 11.30
CA PHE A 162 -16.29 -34.18 12.52
C PHE A 162 -15.51 -35.23 13.31
N LYS A 163 -14.31 -35.62 12.84
CA LYS A 163 -13.43 -36.49 13.62
C LYS A 163 -12.66 -35.67 14.66
N THR A 164 -12.38 -36.31 15.78
CA THR A 164 -11.54 -35.77 16.86
C THR A 164 -10.08 -36.03 16.55
N LEU A 165 -9.25 -34.99 16.69
CA LEU A 165 -7.79 -35.08 16.54
C LEU A 165 -7.16 -34.17 17.59
N PHE A 166 -6.34 -34.75 18.47
CA PHE A 166 -5.66 -34.08 19.59
C PHE A 166 -6.55 -33.09 20.38
N PHE A 167 -7.15 -33.58 21.48
CA PHE A 167 -7.93 -32.81 22.47
C PHE A 167 -9.22 -32.09 21.97
N THR A 168 -9.40 -31.81 20.68
CA THR A 168 -10.59 -31.10 20.15
C THR A 168 -11.11 -31.68 18.82
N PHE A 169 -12.25 -31.19 18.33
CA PHE A 169 -12.79 -31.52 17.00
C PHE A 169 -11.95 -30.90 15.87
N ASN A 170 -11.83 -31.61 14.74
CA ASN A 170 -11.16 -31.15 13.53
C ASN A 170 -11.70 -29.82 12.99
N ILE A 171 -12.99 -29.54 13.21
CA ILE A 171 -13.61 -28.27 12.82
C ILE A 171 -12.96 -27.05 13.51
N ILE A 172 -12.55 -27.19 14.77
CA ILE A 172 -11.91 -26.11 15.54
C ILE A 172 -10.52 -25.83 14.98
N TRP A 173 -9.75 -26.89 14.70
CA TRP A 173 -8.45 -26.79 14.04
C TRP A 173 -8.55 -26.19 12.64
N PHE A 174 -9.53 -26.60 11.85
CA PHE A 174 -9.78 -26.07 10.53
C PHE A 174 -10.07 -24.57 10.54
N ILE A 175 -10.99 -24.13 11.41
CA ILE A 175 -11.31 -22.70 11.57
C ILE A 175 -10.08 -21.91 12.04
N GLY A 176 -9.35 -22.43 13.04
CA GLY A 176 -8.13 -21.79 13.54
C GLY A 176 -7.07 -21.61 12.46
N CYS A 177 -6.79 -22.66 11.68
CA CYS A 177 -5.83 -22.61 10.57
C CYS A 177 -6.25 -21.64 9.46
N ILE A 178 -7.54 -21.58 9.11
CA ILE A 178 -8.04 -20.62 8.11
C ILE A 178 -7.92 -19.19 8.62
N VAL A 179 -8.40 -18.90 9.83
CA VAL A 179 -8.35 -17.54 10.40
C VAL A 179 -6.90 -17.05 10.50
N LEU A 180 -6.00 -17.90 11.02
CA LEU A 180 -4.59 -17.56 11.14
C LEU A 180 -3.90 -17.43 9.77
N GLY A 181 -4.22 -18.32 8.83
CA GLY A 181 -3.71 -18.27 7.45
C GLY A 181 -4.16 -17.01 6.71
N SER A 182 -5.43 -16.63 6.84
CA SER A 182 -5.97 -15.39 6.27
C SER A 182 -5.32 -14.16 6.90
N PHE A 183 -5.10 -14.14 8.22
CA PHE A 183 -4.40 -13.05 8.89
C PHE A 183 -2.95 -12.89 8.39
N LEU A 184 -2.22 -14.00 8.23
CA LEU A 184 -0.86 -13.97 7.68
C LEU A 184 -0.84 -13.51 6.22
N LEU A 185 -1.83 -13.89 5.42
CA LEU A 185 -1.98 -13.42 4.04
C LEU A 185 -2.23 -11.90 3.99
N LEU A 186 -3.04 -11.35 4.89
CA LEU A 186 -3.21 -9.90 5.02
C LEU A 186 -1.90 -9.20 5.39
N LEU A 187 -1.09 -9.79 6.28
CA LEU A 187 0.24 -9.26 6.62
C LEU A 187 1.19 -9.32 5.42
N ALA A 188 1.17 -10.39 4.64
CA ALA A 188 1.97 -10.52 3.41
C ALA A 188 1.60 -9.42 2.41
N ILE A 189 0.30 -9.23 2.16
CA ILE A 189 -0.21 -8.19 1.25
C ILE A 189 0.16 -6.80 1.76
N LYS A 190 0.00 -6.54 3.07
CA LYS A 190 0.39 -5.26 3.67
C LYS A 190 1.88 -5.00 3.50
N SER A 191 2.72 -6.01 3.72
CA SER A 191 4.17 -5.91 3.48
C SER A 191 4.47 -5.62 2.01
N LEU A 192 3.77 -6.25 1.06
CA LEU A 192 3.98 -6.03 -0.36
C LEU A 192 3.62 -4.60 -0.81
N ILE A 193 2.48 -4.11 -0.35
CA ILE A 193 1.91 -2.80 -0.73
C ILE A 193 2.62 -1.62 -0.05
N ASP A 194 3.36 -1.86 1.05
CA ASP A 194 4.06 -0.80 1.78
C ASP A 194 5.08 -0.10 0.87
N PRO A 195 4.85 1.17 0.47
CA PRO A 195 5.72 1.89 -0.45
C PRO A 195 6.91 2.55 0.27
N THR A 196 7.00 2.42 1.59
CA THR A 196 7.99 3.16 2.40
C THR A 196 9.40 2.78 2.00
N ASN A 197 10.21 3.78 1.66
CA ASN A 197 11.60 3.57 1.23
C ASN A 197 12.37 4.89 1.32
N ILE A 198 13.54 4.85 1.97
CA ILE A 198 14.41 6.02 2.15
C ILE A 198 14.89 6.64 0.83
N LYS A 199 14.95 5.88 -0.27
CA LYS A 199 15.27 6.41 -1.62
C LYS A 199 14.15 7.30 -2.15
N HIS A 200 12.89 6.99 -1.84
CA HIS A 200 11.77 7.86 -2.19
C HIS A 200 11.81 9.15 -1.37
N THR A 201 12.31 9.09 -0.13
CA THR A 201 12.57 10.28 0.70
C THR A 201 13.64 11.18 0.11
N GLN A 202 14.73 10.60 -0.40
CA GLN A 202 15.76 11.38 -1.11
C GLN A 202 15.19 12.07 -2.35
N LYS A 203 14.38 11.35 -3.15
CA LYS A 203 13.69 11.93 -4.31
C LYS A 203 12.69 13.02 -3.91
N PHE A 204 12.01 12.85 -2.79
CA PHE A 204 11.09 13.86 -2.26
C PHE A 204 11.85 15.15 -1.95
N LEU A 205 12.97 15.07 -1.23
CA LEU A 205 13.80 16.23 -0.91
C LEU A 205 14.40 16.87 -2.16
N GLU A 206 14.89 16.07 -3.10
CA GLU A 206 15.40 16.57 -4.38
C GLU A 206 14.33 17.33 -5.17
N HIS A 207 13.11 16.79 -5.26
CA HIS A 207 11.99 17.47 -5.91
C HIS A 207 11.57 18.75 -5.16
N PHE A 208 11.61 18.74 -3.84
CA PHE A 208 11.26 19.88 -2.99
C PHE A 208 12.30 21.01 -3.10
N ASP A 209 13.59 20.67 -3.14
CA ASP A 209 14.66 21.66 -3.25
C ASP A 209 14.80 22.22 -4.67
N ASN A 210 14.60 21.38 -5.70
CA ASN A 210 14.63 21.83 -7.09
C ASN A 210 13.53 22.87 -7.42
N GLY A 211 12.39 22.83 -6.73
CA GLY A 211 11.35 23.85 -6.91
C GLY A 211 11.56 25.13 -6.09
N LYS A 212 12.52 25.17 -5.15
CA LYS A 212 12.92 26.42 -4.47
C LYS A 212 13.71 27.35 -5.40
N VAL A 213 14.40 26.80 -6.41
CA VAL A 213 15.31 27.54 -7.30
C VAL A 213 14.59 28.54 -8.24
N THR A 214 13.26 28.53 -8.31
CA THR A 214 12.48 29.41 -9.22
C THR A 214 11.89 30.67 -8.57
N ARG A 215 12.23 31.00 -7.32
CA ARG A 215 12.09 32.38 -6.80
C ARG A 215 13.44 33.09 -6.82
N LYS A 216 13.98 33.35 -8.03
CA LYS A 216 14.72 34.60 -8.23
C LYS A 216 13.69 35.72 -8.11
N VAL A 217 13.47 36.19 -6.89
CA VAL A 217 12.88 37.51 -6.69
C VAL A 217 13.95 38.49 -7.16
N THR A 218 13.93 38.80 -8.45
CA THR A 218 14.47 40.06 -8.94
C THR A 218 13.63 41.14 -8.27
N TRP A 219 14.16 41.71 -7.19
CA TRP A 219 13.79 43.07 -6.83
C TRP A 219 14.40 43.94 -7.92
N ALA A 220 13.61 44.17 -8.97
CA ALA A 220 13.84 45.25 -9.90
C ALA A 220 13.02 46.44 -9.39
N TYR A 221 13.74 47.55 -9.25
CA TYR A 221 13.36 48.90 -8.78
C TYR A 221 13.33 49.10 -7.27
#